data_AF-A0A3C0R840-F1
#
_entry.id   AF-A0A3C0R840-F1
#
_cell.length_a   1.000
_cell.length_b   1.000
_cell.length_c   1.000
_cell.angle_alpha   90.00
_cell.angle_beta   90.00
_cell.angle_gamma   90.00
#
_symmetry.space_group_name_H-M   'P 1'
#
loop_
_entity.id
_entity.type
_entity.pdbx_description
1 polymer ?
#
loop_
_entity_poly.entity_id
_entity_poly.type
_entity_poly.pdbx_seq_one_letter_code
_entity_poly.pdbx_strand_id
1 'polypeptide(L)'
;MSTESIWKQIPEPEDADLSKLLNQIKLNDLQSRHPLEQLRKNFLMNIIWGLIINSGYIVLLWAYPLWQLFITIGLVFIAGLVAIVQGIGLYRSLHRSVSSKAPLLQEMKEQYASISKVIKQQELYFLIIYPFAGAGGFMLGGMIGSGKSIEVFLSKPVIWISMLIIVPLIAMGGHYLGKWLNKIAFGKHLSQLKENIDALEAEQQQINEAS
;
A
#
# COMPACT_ATOMS: atom_id res chain seq x y z
N MET A 1 -68.33 16.57 -23.59
CA MET A 1 -67.33 16.54 -22.51
C MET A 1 -66.16 15.70 -23.02
N SER A 2 -65.01 16.31 -23.32
CA SER A 2 -63.88 15.58 -23.92
C SER A 2 -63.05 14.89 -22.84
N THR A 3 -62.65 13.65 -23.11
CA THR A 3 -61.77 12.83 -22.27
C THR A 3 -60.37 13.43 -22.06
N GLU A 4 -60.01 14.47 -22.82
CA GLU A 4 -58.76 15.22 -22.67
C GLU A 4 -58.67 16.03 -21.37
N SER A 5 -59.81 16.41 -20.75
CA SER A 5 -59.78 17.21 -19.52
C SER A 5 -59.50 16.39 -18.26
N ILE A 6 -59.55 15.05 -18.33
CA ILE A 6 -59.35 14.16 -17.18
C ILE A 6 -57.85 13.95 -16.90
N TRP A 7 -57.03 13.83 -17.95
CA TRP A 7 -55.58 13.62 -17.79
C TRP A 7 -54.84 14.81 -17.18
N LYS A 8 -55.33 16.04 -17.40
CA LYS A 8 -54.74 17.27 -16.81
C LYS A 8 -55.05 17.47 -15.33
N GLN A 9 -55.92 16.64 -14.72
CA GLN A 9 -56.33 16.76 -13.32
C GLN A 9 -55.72 15.69 -12.42
N ILE A 10 -54.83 14.84 -12.94
CA ILE A 10 -54.06 13.91 -12.11
C ILE A 10 -52.93 14.72 -11.47
N PRO A 11 -52.93 14.99 -10.15
CA PRO A 11 -51.79 15.60 -9.50
C PRO A 11 -50.61 14.63 -9.65
N GLU A 12 -49.55 15.07 -10.34
CA GLU A 12 -48.26 14.39 -10.33
C GLU A 12 -47.81 14.27 -8.87
N PRO A 13 -47.70 13.06 -8.29
CA PRO A 13 -46.99 12.93 -7.03
C PRO A 13 -45.55 13.33 -7.33
N GLU A 14 -45.13 14.48 -6.78
CA GLU A 14 -43.75 14.94 -6.86
C GLU A 14 -42.81 13.76 -6.62
N ASP A 15 -41.90 13.55 -7.57
CA ASP A 15 -40.86 12.52 -7.62
C ASP A 15 -39.84 12.64 -6.47
N ALA A 16 -40.27 12.97 -5.25
CA ALA A 16 -39.44 13.09 -4.06
C ALA A 16 -38.80 11.75 -3.67
N ASP A 17 -39.50 10.63 -3.88
CA ASP A 17 -38.96 9.29 -3.59
C ASP A 17 -38.03 8.80 -4.71
N LEU A 18 -38.36 9.07 -5.98
CA LEU A 18 -37.48 8.71 -7.09
C LEU A 18 -36.19 9.54 -7.08
N SER A 19 -36.28 10.84 -6.75
CA SER A 19 -35.13 11.72 -6.59
C SER A 19 -34.30 11.40 -5.35
N LYS A 20 -34.91 10.95 -4.25
CA LYS A 20 -34.19 10.38 -3.10
C LYS A 20 -33.45 9.10 -3.46
N LEU A 21 -34.10 8.15 -4.14
CA LEU A 21 -33.44 6.91 -4.60
C LEU A 21 -32.32 7.21 -5.61
N LEU A 22 -32.55 8.12 -6.57
CA LEU A 22 -31.52 8.57 -7.51
C LEU A 22 -30.35 9.28 -6.84
N ASN A 23 -30.60 10.11 -5.82
CA ASN A 23 -29.54 10.75 -5.05
C ASN A 23 -28.80 9.76 -4.14
N GLN A 24 -29.49 8.78 -3.57
CA GLN A 24 -28.88 7.73 -2.75
C GLN A 24 -28.00 6.80 -3.61
N ILE A 25 -28.45 6.47 -4.82
CA ILE A 25 -27.68 5.72 -5.82
C ILE A 25 -26.48 6.55 -6.34
N LYS A 26 -26.67 7.85 -6.63
CA LYS A 26 -25.57 8.74 -7.04
C LYS A 26 -24.54 8.98 -5.95
N LEU A 27 -24.96 9.08 -4.68
CA LEU A 27 -24.04 9.26 -3.55
C LEU A 27 -23.23 7.98 -3.32
N ASN A 28 -23.83 6.79 -3.45
CA ASN A 28 -23.10 5.51 -3.39
C ASN A 28 -22.10 5.31 -4.56
N ASP A 29 -22.43 5.76 -5.77
CA ASP A 29 -21.52 5.67 -6.93
C ASP A 29 -20.37 6.70 -6.87
N LEU A 30 -20.60 7.86 -6.24
CA LEU A 30 -19.57 8.89 -6.04
C LEU A 30 -18.62 8.56 -4.87
N GLN A 31 -19.12 7.89 -3.82
CA GLN A 31 -18.31 7.58 -2.64
C GLN A 31 -17.41 6.35 -2.83
N SER A 32 -17.73 5.43 -3.75
CA SER A 32 -16.91 4.25 -4.06
C SER A 32 -15.76 4.53 -5.04
N ARG A 33 -15.93 5.46 -5.98
CA ARG A 33 -14.89 5.82 -6.98
C ARG A 33 -13.70 6.59 -6.39
N HIS A 34 -13.96 7.54 -5.50
CA HIS A 34 -12.93 8.41 -4.93
C HIS A 34 -11.85 7.68 -4.09
N PRO A 35 -12.16 6.68 -3.24
CA PRO A 35 -11.14 5.96 -2.46
C PRO A 35 -10.31 4.98 -3.29
N LEU A 36 -10.90 4.35 -4.32
CA LEU A 36 -10.18 3.43 -5.22
C LEU A 36 -9.15 4.16 -6.10
N GLU A 37 -9.50 5.35 -6.58
CA GLU A 37 -8.59 6.17 -7.41
C GLU A 37 -7.44 6.76 -6.57
N GLN A 38 -7.73 7.20 -5.35
CA GLN A 38 -6.72 7.66 -4.40
C GLN A 38 -5.76 6.53 -4.00
N LEU A 39 -6.28 5.30 -3.85
CA LEU A 39 -5.47 4.11 -3.60
C LEU A 39 -4.52 3.81 -4.76
N ARG A 40 -5.02 3.86 -6.00
CA ARG A 40 -4.19 3.66 -7.20
C ARG A 40 -3.06 4.68 -7.28
N LYS A 41 -3.36 5.95 -7.00
CA LYS A 41 -2.36 7.02 -6.98
C LYS A 41 -1.30 6.77 -5.90
N ASN A 42 -1.71 6.35 -4.71
CA ASN A 42 -0.77 6.03 -3.62
C ASN A 42 0.11 4.83 -3.95
N PHE A 43 -0.43 3.77 -4.55
CA PHE A 43 0.36 2.62 -5.02
C PHE A 43 1.35 3.01 -6.12
N LEU A 44 0.92 3.81 -7.09
CA LEU A 44 1.79 4.29 -8.16
C LEU A 44 2.93 5.15 -7.61
N MET A 45 2.62 6.03 -6.65
CA MET A 45 3.63 6.81 -5.93
C MET A 45 4.63 5.91 -5.20
N ASN A 46 4.15 4.85 -4.53
CA ASN A 46 5.00 3.91 -3.81
C ASN A 46 5.92 3.13 -4.77
N ILE A 47 5.41 2.72 -5.93
CA ILE A 47 6.21 2.07 -6.98
C ILE A 47 7.28 3.02 -7.53
N ILE A 48 6.94 4.29 -7.76
CA ILE A 48 7.90 5.31 -8.23
C ILE A 48 9.01 5.53 -7.19
N TRP A 49 8.66 5.71 -5.92
CA TRP A 49 9.65 5.82 -4.85
C TRP A 49 10.52 4.58 -4.73
N GLY A 50 9.92 3.39 -4.84
CA GLY A 50 10.64 2.12 -4.87
C GLY A 50 11.67 2.08 -6.00
N LEU A 51 11.29 2.48 -7.22
CA LEU A 51 12.19 2.55 -8.37
C LEU A 51 13.33 3.55 -8.14
N ILE A 52 13.03 4.75 -7.66
CA ILE A 52 14.05 5.78 -7.37
C ILE A 52 15.08 5.28 -6.35
N ILE A 53 14.62 4.68 -5.25
CA ILE A 53 15.50 4.13 -4.21
C ILE A 53 16.35 2.99 -4.79
N ASN A 54 15.75 2.10 -5.57
CA ASN A 54 16.48 0.98 -6.17
C ASN A 54 17.53 1.47 -7.19
N SER A 55 17.23 2.49 -7.98
CA SER A 55 18.21 3.13 -8.86
C SER A 55 19.37 3.74 -8.04
N GLY A 56 19.09 4.32 -6.87
CA GLY A 56 20.12 4.77 -5.94
C GLY A 56 21.08 3.66 -5.50
N TYR A 57 20.56 2.44 -5.22
CA TYR A 57 21.42 1.29 -4.91
C TYR A 57 22.32 0.88 -6.08
N ILE A 58 21.83 0.96 -7.33
CA ILE A 58 22.66 0.70 -8.52
C ILE A 58 23.83 1.68 -8.57
N VAL A 59 23.56 2.97 -8.36
CA VAL A 59 24.60 4.01 -8.33
C VAL A 59 25.61 3.75 -7.22
N LEU A 60 25.15 3.36 -6.02
CA LEU A 60 26.04 3.02 -4.90
C LEU A 60 26.93 1.83 -5.20
N LEU A 61 26.38 0.76 -5.79
CA LEU A 61 27.16 -0.44 -6.16
C LEU A 61 28.18 -0.15 -7.26
N TRP A 62 27.86 0.78 -8.17
CA TRP A 62 28.79 1.20 -9.23
C TRP A 62 29.89 2.13 -8.70
N ALA A 63 29.54 3.08 -7.82
CA ALA A 63 30.49 4.01 -7.22
C ALA A 63 31.46 3.34 -6.23
N TYR A 64 31.00 2.31 -5.52
CA TYR A 64 31.78 1.58 -4.53
C TYR A 64 31.78 0.07 -4.82
N PRO A 65 32.67 -0.41 -5.72
CA PRO A 65 32.74 -1.81 -6.14
C PRO A 65 33.40 -2.69 -5.07
N LEU A 66 32.81 -2.73 -3.88
CA LEU A 66 33.26 -3.52 -2.73
C LEU A 66 32.39 -4.77 -2.57
N TRP A 67 33.01 -5.92 -2.38
CA TRP A 67 32.28 -7.19 -2.29
C TRP A 67 31.33 -7.24 -1.07
N GLN A 68 31.70 -6.61 0.05
CA GLN A 68 30.85 -6.53 1.24
C GLN A 68 29.57 -5.72 0.97
N LEU A 69 29.69 -4.62 0.21
CA LEU A 69 28.54 -3.82 -0.21
C LEU A 69 27.70 -4.58 -1.24
N PHE A 70 28.34 -5.34 -2.13
CA PHE A 70 27.63 -6.16 -3.10
C PHE A 70 26.73 -7.20 -2.44
N ILE A 71 27.18 -7.85 -1.36
CA ILE A 71 26.35 -8.81 -0.61
C ILE A 71 25.24 -8.08 0.16
N THR A 72 25.59 -7.05 0.95
CA THR A 72 24.63 -6.38 1.84
C THR A 72 23.61 -5.55 1.05
N ILE A 73 24.07 -4.57 0.28
CA ILE A 73 23.22 -3.69 -0.53
C ILE A 73 22.59 -4.47 -1.69
N GLY A 74 23.28 -5.45 -2.28
CA GLY A 74 22.70 -6.28 -3.34
C GLY A 74 21.52 -7.12 -2.85
N LEU A 75 21.58 -7.67 -1.64
CA LEU A 75 20.43 -8.38 -1.05
C LEU A 75 19.24 -7.42 -0.85
N VAL A 76 19.49 -6.20 -0.38
CA VAL A 76 18.47 -5.15 -0.21
C VAL A 76 17.89 -4.72 -1.56
N PHE A 77 18.72 -4.63 -2.60
CA PHE A 77 18.30 -4.32 -3.96
C PHE A 77 17.32 -5.38 -4.50
N ILE A 78 17.66 -6.67 -4.36
CA ILE A 78 16.77 -7.77 -4.74
C ILE A 78 15.45 -7.70 -3.98
N ALA A 79 15.49 -7.41 -2.68
CA ALA A 79 14.29 -7.21 -1.88
C ALA A 79 13.40 -6.08 -2.40
N GLY A 80 14.03 -4.95 -2.77
CA GLY A 80 13.35 -3.81 -3.37
C GLY A 80 12.70 -4.17 -4.69
N LEU A 81 13.36 -4.98 -5.53
CA LEU A 81 12.78 -5.47 -6.79
C LEU A 81 11.55 -6.34 -6.55
N VAL A 82 11.62 -7.26 -5.59
CA VAL A 82 10.47 -8.09 -5.19
C VAL A 82 9.32 -7.21 -4.70
N ALA A 83 9.60 -6.19 -3.88
CA ALA A 83 8.59 -5.25 -3.41
C ALA A 83 7.93 -4.45 -4.55
N ILE A 84 8.71 -4.02 -5.54
CA ILE A 84 8.19 -3.35 -6.75
C ILE A 84 7.30 -4.29 -7.55
N VAL A 85 7.72 -5.55 -7.78
CA VAL A 85 6.92 -6.54 -8.52
C VAL A 85 5.60 -6.82 -7.79
N GLN A 86 5.62 -6.98 -6.47
CA GLN A 86 4.40 -7.14 -5.67
C GLN A 86 3.51 -5.89 -5.75
N GLY A 87 4.08 -4.70 -5.69
CA GLY A 87 3.36 -3.44 -5.87
C GLY A 87 2.68 -3.34 -7.23
N ILE A 88 3.36 -3.71 -8.31
CA ILE A 88 2.80 -3.77 -9.67
C ILE A 88 1.68 -4.82 -9.76
N GLY A 89 1.87 -6.00 -9.16
CA GLY A 89 0.85 -7.04 -9.09
C GLY A 89 -0.43 -6.57 -8.41
N LEU A 90 -0.28 -5.85 -7.29
CA LEU A 90 -1.39 -5.27 -6.54
C LEU A 90 -2.08 -4.11 -7.27
N TYR A 91 -1.30 -3.29 -7.99
CA TYR A 91 -1.85 -2.27 -8.88
C TYR A 91 -2.69 -2.88 -10.01
N ARG A 92 -2.22 -3.97 -10.61
CA ARG A 92 -2.94 -4.68 -11.69
C ARG A 92 -4.19 -5.41 -11.19
N SER A 93 -4.16 -6.01 -9.99
CA SER A 93 -5.36 -6.67 -9.44
C SER A 93 -6.48 -5.67 -9.17
N LEU A 94 -6.16 -4.46 -8.73
CA LEU A 94 -7.11 -3.35 -8.57
C LEU A 94 -7.73 -2.86 -9.88
N HIS A 95 -7.11 -3.15 -11.04
CA HIS A 95 -7.67 -2.85 -12.35
C HIS A 95 -8.59 -3.98 -12.85
N ARG A 96 -8.28 -5.23 -12.50
CA ARG A 96 -9.01 -6.42 -12.98
C ARG A 96 -10.30 -6.69 -12.20
N SER A 97 -10.36 -6.29 -10.94
CA SER A 97 -11.52 -6.43 -10.06
C SER A 97 -12.56 -5.31 -10.24
N VAL A 98 -12.59 -4.63 -11.39
CA VAL A 98 -13.71 -3.77 -11.79
C VAL A 98 -14.42 -4.50 -12.91
N SER A 99 -14.88 -5.72 -12.62
CA SER A 99 -15.59 -6.55 -13.58
C SER A 99 -17.06 -6.51 -13.20
N SER A 100 -17.90 -5.92 -14.04
CA SER A 100 -19.33 -5.64 -13.83
C SER A 100 -20.24 -6.86 -13.58
N LYS A 101 -19.70 -8.01 -13.14
CA LYS A 101 -20.41 -9.28 -12.97
C LYS A 101 -20.37 -9.86 -11.56
N ALA A 102 -19.53 -9.36 -10.66
CA ALA A 102 -19.47 -9.83 -9.27
C ALA A 102 -20.24 -8.89 -8.33
N PRO A 103 -20.84 -9.39 -7.23
CA PRO A 103 -21.41 -8.54 -6.19
C PRO A 103 -20.31 -7.62 -5.63
N LEU A 104 -20.56 -6.31 -5.59
CA LEU A 104 -19.62 -5.29 -5.12
C LEU A 104 -18.95 -5.66 -3.78
N LEU A 105 -19.74 -6.25 -2.86
CA LEU A 105 -19.27 -6.71 -1.55
C LEU A 105 -18.17 -7.78 -1.64
N GLN A 106 -18.29 -8.73 -2.58
CA GLN A 106 -17.33 -9.80 -2.79
C GLN A 106 -16.00 -9.21 -3.29
N GLU A 107 -16.04 -8.28 -4.25
CA GLU A 107 -14.85 -7.63 -4.80
C GLU A 107 -14.10 -6.83 -3.73
N MET A 108 -14.82 -6.10 -2.87
CA MET A 108 -14.22 -5.32 -1.78
C MET A 108 -13.51 -6.21 -0.75
N LYS A 109 -14.11 -7.36 -0.39
CA LYS A 109 -13.49 -8.35 0.52
C LYS A 109 -12.22 -8.97 -0.08
N GLU A 110 -12.25 -9.34 -1.36
CA GLU A 110 -11.10 -9.91 -2.05
C GLU A 110 -9.93 -8.92 -2.16
N GLN A 111 -10.24 -7.65 -2.44
CA GLN A 111 -9.25 -6.57 -2.44
C GLN A 111 -8.63 -6.36 -1.06
N TYR A 112 -9.46 -6.25 -0.01
CA TYR A 112 -9.00 -6.08 1.36
C TYR A 112 -8.06 -7.21 1.80
N ALA A 113 -8.46 -8.47 1.52
CA ALA A 113 -7.67 -9.64 1.86
C ALA A 113 -6.33 -9.68 1.11
N SER A 114 -6.33 -9.34 -0.18
CA SER A 114 -5.13 -9.32 -1.02
C SER A 114 -4.12 -8.27 -0.55
N ILE A 115 -4.59 -7.03 -0.31
CA ILE A 115 -3.74 -5.93 0.19
C ILE A 115 -3.18 -6.27 1.57
N SER A 116 -4.03 -6.71 2.49
CA SER A 116 -3.63 -7.06 3.86
C SER A 116 -2.60 -8.18 3.90
N LYS A 117 -2.75 -9.19 3.04
CA LYS A 117 -1.80 -10.30 2.93
C LYS A 117 -0.43 -9.83 2.43
N VAL A 118 -0.39 -8.99 1.40
CA VAL A 118 0.86 -8.44 0.85
C VAL A 118 1.57 -7.57 1.87
N ILE A 119 0.85 -6.69 2.59
CA ILE A 119 1.45 -5.85 3.65
C ILE A 119 2.09 -6.71 4.75
N LYS A 120 1.38 -7.73 5.24
CA LYS A 120 1.92 -8.64 6.27
C LYS A 120 3.15 -9.41 5.79
N GLN A 121 3.14 -9.85 4.53
CA GLN A 121 4.30 -10.52 3.93
C GLN A 121 5.49 -9.57 3.86
N GLN A 122 5.28 -8.35 3.38
CA GLN A 122 6.33 -7.32 3.30
C GLN A 122 6.93 -7.01 4.67
N GLU A 123 6.11 -6.87 5.72
CA GLU A 123 6.61 -6.65 7.08
C GLU A 123 7.58 -7.74 7.56
N LEU A 124 7.29 -9.01 7.27
CA LEU A 124 8.15 -10.12 7.66
C LEU A 124 9.44 -10.16 6.82
N TYR A 125 9.33 -9.96 5.51
CA TYR A 125 10.49 -9.92 4.62
C TYR A 125 11.44 -8.79 4.98
N PHE A 126 10.92 -7.59 5.26
CA PHE A 126 11.74 -6.45 5.64
C PHE A 126 12.42 -6.65 7.00
N LEU A 127 11.79 -7.35 7.96
CA LEU A 127 12.42 -7.66 9.24
C LEU A 127 13.73 -8.47 9.08
N ILE A 128 13.76 -9.39 8.12
CA ILE A 128 14.93 -10.21 7.82
C ILE A 128 16.00 -9.40 7.09
N ILE A 129 15.60 -8.44 6.26
CA ILE A 129 16.51 -7.69 5.37
C ILE A 129 17.06 -6.42 6.02
N TYR A 130 16.37 -5.83 6.99
CA TYR A 130 16.82 -4.63 7.69
C TYR A 130 18.21 -4.75 8.35
N PRO A 131 18.62 -5.87 8.97
CA PRO A 131 19.98 -6.03 9.47
C PRO A 131 21.04 -5.89 8.38
N PHE A 132 20.79 -6.41 7.18
CA PHE A 132 21.72 -6.29 6.04
C PHE A 132 21.76 -4.86 5.49
N ALA A 133 20.61 -4.19 5.43
CA ALA A 133 20.54 -2.77 5.07
C ALA A 133 21.30 -1.89 6.07
N GLY A 134 21.10 -2.12 7.36
CA GLY A 134 21.80 -1.43 8.43
C GLY A 134 23.30 -1.67 8.39
N ALA A 135 23.73 -2.91 8.17
CA ALA A 135 25.14 -3.26 8.05
C ALA A 135 25.80 -2.60 6.82
N GLY A 136 25.16 -2.67 5.64
CA GLY A 136 25.65 -2.03 4.43
C GLY A 136 25.75 -0.51 4.56
N GLY A 137 24.71 0.12 5.12
CA GLY A 137 24.69 1.56 5.40
C GLY A 137 25.74 1.98 6.43
N PHE A 138 25.93 1.19 7.50
CA PHE A 138 26.95 1.44 8.50
C PHE A 138 28.37 1.35 7.92
N MET A 139 28.65 0.32 7.12
CA MET A 139 29.95 0.16 6.46
C MET A 139 30.23 1.30 5.49
N LEU A 140 29.27 1.66 4.64
CA LEU A 140 29.42 2.73 3.66
C LEU A 140 29.57 4.10 4.35
N GLY A 141 28.72 4.40 5.34
CA GLY A 141 28.80 5.64 6.11
C GLY A 141 30.08 5.75 6.94
N GLY A 142 30.54 4.64 7.54
CA GLY A 142 31.78 4.58 8.30
C GLY A 142 33.02 4.76 7.43
N MET A 143 33.02 4.17 6.23
CA MET A 143 34.07 4.37 5.22
C MET A 143 34.15 5.83 4.78
N ILE A 144 33.02 6.42 4.38
CA ILE A 144 32.96 7.83 3.93
C ILE A 144 33.33 8.79 5.08
N GLY A 145 32.78 8.57 6.27
CA GLY A 145 33.01 9.44 7.43
C GLY A 145 34.42 9.33 8.02
N SER A 146 35.06 8.17 7.93
CA SER A 146 36.44 8.00 8.40
C SER A 146 37.49 8.33 7.34
N GLY A 147 37.11 8.42 6.06
CA GLY A 147 38.01 8.58 4.93
C GLY A 147 38.97 7.41 4.73
N LYS A 148 38.71 6.25 5.35
CA LYS A 148 39.56 5.05 5.27
C LYS A 148 38.92 3.97 4.42
N SER A 149 39.71 3.05 3.88
CA SER A 149 39.16 1.87 3.19
C SER A 149 38.33 1.02 4.15
N ILE A 150 37.37 0.28 3.59
CA ILE A 150 36.47 -0.58 4.36
C ILE A 150 37.24 -1.64 5.18
N GLU A 151 38.38 -2.16 4.67
CA GLU A 151 39.16 -3.15 5.44
C GLU A 151 39.84 -2.52 6.64
N VAL A 152 40.38 -1.30 6.50
CA VAL A 152 41.04 -0.58 7.59
C VAL A 152 40.02 -0.10 8.63
N PHE A 153 38.80 0.22 8.19
CA PHE A 153 37.70 0.54 9.10
C PHE A 153 37.26 -0.69 9.89
N LEU A 154 37.01 -1.81 9.21
CA LEU A 154 36.55 -3.06 9.84
C LEU A 154 37.64 -3.81 10.60
N SER A 155 38.93 -3.51 10.42
CA SER A 155 40.01 -4.14 11.19
C SER A 155 40.00 -3.75 12.67
N LYS A 156 39.32 -2.66 13.03
CA LYS A 156 39.23 -2.19 14.41
C LYS A 156 38.18 -2.97 15.21
N PRO A 157 38.53 -3.59 16.34
CA PRO A 157 37.57 -4.37 17.14
C PRO A 157 36.42 -3.52 17.69
N VAL A 158 36.66 -2.23 17.96
CA VAL A 158 35.62 -1.28 18.39
C VAL A 158 34.50 -1.14 17.34
N ILE A 159 34.84 -1.25 16.05
CA ILE A 159 33.86 -1.10 14.97
C ILE A 159 32.88 -2.27 14.95
N TRP A 160 33.35 -3.50 15.19
CA TRP A 160 32.47 -4.67 15.31
C TRP A 160 31.47 -4.53 16.46
N ILE A 161 31.91 -4.03 17.62
CA ILE A 161 31.04 -3.78 18.76
C ILE A 161 30.01 -2.71 18.43
N SER A 162 30.45 -1.60 17.81
CA SER A 162 29.54 -0.53 17.40
C SER A 162 28.52 -1.00 16.36
N MET A 163 28.93 -1.85 15.41
CA MET A 163 28.03 -2.42 14.40
C MET A 163 26.98 -3.33 15.05
N LEU A 164 27.39 -4.15 16.03
CA LEU A 164 26.48 -5.04 16.77
C LEU A 164 25.39 -4.26 17.53
N ILE A 165 25.68 -3.03 17.96
CA ILE A 165 24.72 -2.16 18.67
C ILE A 165 23.88 -1.35 17.68
N ILE A 166 24.52 -0.75 16.68
CA ILE A 166 23.88 0.20 15.76
C ILE A 166 22.97 -0.51 14.77
N VAL A 167 23.35 -1.67 14.25
CA VAL A 167 22.55 -2.38 13.23
C VAL A 167 21.17 -2.79 13.76
N PRO A 168 21.04 -3.41 14.95
CA PRO A 168 19.73 -3.67 15.55
C PRO A 168 18.94 -2.39 15.81
N LEU A 169 19.60 -1.31 16.24
CA LEU A 169 18.94 -0.04 16.54
C LEU A 169 18.35 0.59 15.27
N ILE A 170 19.09 0.56 14.16
CA ILE A 170 18.61 0.96 12.83
C ILE A 170 17.51 0.03 12.36
N ALA A 171 17.63 -1.29 12.56
CA ALA A 171 16.60 -2.24 12.14
C ALA A 171 15.27 -2.06 12.91
N MET A 172 15.34 -1.81 14.22
CA MET A 172 14.17 -1.49 15.04
C MET A 172 13.54 -0.16 14.60
N GLY A 173 14.35 0.87 14.38
CA GLY A 173 13.89 2.15 13.85
C GLY A 173 13.23 2.00 12.48
N GLY A 174 13.85 1.25 11.58
CA GLY A 174 13.33 0.93 10.24
C GLY A 174 12.02 0.16 10.28
N HIS A 175 11.88 -0.82 11.17
CA HIS A 175 10.62 -1.55 11.36
C HIS A 175 9.48 -0.62 11.82
N TYR A 176 9.75 0.26 12.78
CA TYR A 176 8.75 1.22 13.26
C TYR A 176 8.36 2.22 12.16
N LEU A 177 9.36 2.74 11.43
CA LEU A 177 9.13 3.65 10.31
C LEU A 177 8.34 2.99 9.18
N GLY A 178 8.64 1.73 8.86
CA GLY A 178 7.92 0.94 7.85
C GLY A 178 6.46 0.75 8.23
N LYS A 179 6.17 0.40 9.49
CA LYS A 179 4.79 0.32 10.00
C LYS A 179 4.07 1.66 9.92
N TRP A 180 4.75 2.75 10.27
CA TRP A 180 4.18 4.09 10.22
C TRP A 180 3.86 4.52 8.78
N LEU A 181 4.78 4.30 7.85
CA LEU A 181 4.57 4.57 6.42
C LEU A 181 3.44 3.72 5.84
N ASN A 182 3.37 2.43 6.18
CA ASN A 182 2.27 1.57 5.77
C ASN A 182 0.93 2.05 6.32
N LYS A 183 0.89 2.53 7.57
CA LYS A 183 -0.33 3.10 8.17
C LYS A 183 -0.76 4.39 7.45
N ILE A 184 0.18 5.22 7.02
CA ILE A 184 -0.13 6.44 6.25
C ILE A 184 -0.60 6.10 4.84
N ALA A 185 0.09 5.19 4.16
CA ALA A 185 -0.21 4.83 2.78
C ALA A 185 -1.52 4.03 2.65
N PHE A 186 -1.80 3.14 3.61
CA PHE A 186 -2.89 2.16 3.50
C PHE A 186 -3.91 2.21 4.65
N GLY A 187 -3.58 2.80 5.80
CA GLY A 187 -4.42 2.71 7.01
C GLY A 187 -5.78 3.38 6.86
N LYS A 188 -5.83 4.59 6.29
CA LYS A 188 -7.11 5.27 6.02
C LYS A 188 -7.98 4.47 5.03
N HIS A 189 -7.34 3.88 4.02
CA HIS A 189 -8.05 3.12 3.00
C HIS A 189 -8.56 1.76 3.49
N LEU A 190 -7.73 0.99 4.22
CA LEU A 190 -8.15 -0.28 4.83
C LEU A 190 -9.29 -0.06 5.83
N SER A 191 -9.27 1.06 6.55
CA SER A 191 -10.37 1.44 7.46
C SER A 191 -11.66 1.74 6.70
N GLN A 192 -11.60 2.57 5.65
CA GLN A 192 -12.77 2.91 4.82
C GLN A 192 -13.31 1.69 4.06
N LEU A 193 -12.44 0.83 3.55
CA LEU A 193 -12.83 -0.39 2.86
C LEU A 193 -13.54 -1.36 3.81
N LYS A 194 -13.05 -1.48 5.05
CA LYS A 194 -13.69 -2.27 6.09
C LYS A 194 -15.05 -1.70 6.50
N GLU A 195 -15.14 -0.39 6.73
CA GLU A 195 -16.39 0.28 7.09
C GLU A 195 -17.48 0.10 6.03
N ASN A 196 -17.11 0.19 4.75
CA ASN A 196 -18.05 -0.06 3.64
C ASN A 196 -18.48 -1.53 3.54
N ILE A 197 -17.58 -2.48 3.83
CA ILE A 197 -17.93 -3.91 3.88
C ILE A 197 -18.92 -4.16 5.02
N ASP A 198 -18.64 -3.63 6.21
CA ASP A 198 -19.48 -3.81 7.40
C ASP A 198 -20.88 -3.19 7.18
N ALA A 199 -20.97 -2.03 6.51
CA ALA A 199 -22.23 -1.38 6.17
C ALA A 199 -23.07 -2.20 5.16
N LEU A 200 -22.44 -2.72 4.10
CA LEU A 200 -23.11 -3.54 3.09
C LEU A 200 -23.55 -4.91 3.63
N GLU A 201 -22.81 -5.50 4.56
CA GLU A 201 -23.22 -6.72 5.26
C GLU A 201 -24.46 -6.46 6.14
N ALA A 202 -24.50 -5.33 6.84
CA ALA A 202 -25.64 -4.96 7.66
C ALA A 202 -26.90 -4.71 6.81
N GLU A 203 -26.79 -4.05 5.65
CA GLU A 203 -27.91 -3.88 4.72
C GLU A 203 -28.43 -5.22 4.18
N GLN A 204 -27.54 -6.15 3.80
CA GLN A 204 -27.96 -7.48 3.33
C GLN A 204 -28.65 -8.30 4.42
N GLN A 205 -28.21 -8.19 5.68
CA GLN A 205 -28.86 -8.84 6.80
C GLN A 205 -30.28 -8.29 7.02
N GLN A 206 -30.45 -6.96 6.97
CA GLN A 206 -31.77 -6.33 7.10
C GLN A 206 -32.73 -6.71 5.98
N ILE A 207 -32.24 -6.83 4.74
CA ILE A 207 -33.05 -7.27 3.59
C ILE A 207 -33.50 -8.73 3.75
N ASN A 208 -32.62 -9.61 4.24
CA ASN A 208 -32.93 -11.02 4.45
C ASN A 208 -33.85 -11.25 5.65
N GLU A 209 -33.82 -10.40 6.67
CA GLU A 209 -34.75 -10.46 7.81
C GLU A 209 -36.14 -9.89 7.48
N ALA A 210 -36.23 -9.03 6.46
CA ALA A 210 -37.47 -8.41 6.00
C ALA A 210 -38.21 -9.21 4.89
N SER A 211 -37.59 -10.27 4.34
CA SER A 211 -38.16 -11.15 3.30
C SER A 211 -38.67 -12.48 3.86
#